data_AF-A0A7H0JWY4-F1
#
_entry.id   AF-A0A7H0JWY4-F1
#
_cell.length_a   1.000
_cell.length_b   1.000
_cell.length_c   1.000
_cell.angle_alpha   90.00
_cell.angle_beta   90.00
_cell.angle_gamma   90.00
#
_symmetry.space_group_name_H-M   'P 1'
#
loop_
_entity.id
_entity.type
_entity.pdbx_description
1 polymer ?
#
loop_
_entity_poly.entity_id
_entity_poly.type
_entity_poly.pdbx_seq_one_letter_code
_entity_poly.pdbx_strand_id
1 'polypeptide(L)'
;MAHAKENAPQVYNGVSEADVPSARFGWSGLSDGAIQTAGWISVAFLIAYNFGNHEGHVETIWLIALAVLIALGLILFATKPKLNQVRTVTSHNKPAGHQEPDWIYNQATLSGDVYENLTDSQLRALNIEPGRVAHLRPARTERTAVERPATTRETVEVIEVESTGGKHERI
;
A
#
# COMPACT_ATOMS: atom_id res chain seq x y z
N MET A 1 -53.22 5.63 -7.82
CA MET A 1 -52.80 6.23 -6.53
C MET A 1 -51.63 5.39 -6.01
N ALA A 2 -50.39 5.81 -6.23
CA ALA A 2 -49.23 5.13 -5.67
C ALA A 2 -49.03 5.64 -4.24
N HIS A 3 -49.11 4.75 -3.24
CA HIS A 3 -48.86 5.11 -1.85
C HIS A 3 -47.38 5.47 -1.70
N ALA A 4 -47.10 6.76 -1.51
CA ALA A 4 -45.77 7.22 -1.12
C ALA A 4 -45.43 6.58 0.24
N LYS A 5 -44.28 5.91 0.33
CA LYS A 5 -43.78 5.40 1.61
C LYS A 5 -43.39 6.60 2.47
N GLU A 6 -44.26 6.99 3.40
CA GLU A 6 -44.05 8.12 4.32
C GLU A 6 -42.95 7.87 5.37
N ASN A 7 -42.41 6.65 5.45
CA ASN A 7 -41.37 6.29 6.41
C ASN A 7 -39.99 6.29 5.75
N ALA A 8 -39.08 7.12 6.27
CA ALA A 8 -37.68 7.09 5.88
C ALA A 8 -37.09 5.69 6.17
N PRO A 9 -36.22 5.15 5.28
CA PRO A 9 -35.61 3.84 5.49
C PRO A 9 -34.84 3.79 6.82
N GLN A 10 -35.13 2.79 7.65
CA GLN A 10 -34.48 2.62 8.94
C GLN A 10 -33.26 1.70 8.83
N VAL A 11 -32.25 1.94 9.65
CA VAL A 11 -31.01 1.16 9.69
C VAL A 11 -31.01 0.26 10.92
N TYR A 12 -30.83 -1.04 10.70
CA TYR A 12 -30.76 -2.08 11.74
C TYR A 12 -29.44 -2.82 11.64
N ASN A 13 -28.68 -2.89 12.75
CA ASN A 13 -27.41 -3.64 12.82
C ASN A 13 -26.43 -3.30 11.68
N GLY A 14 -26.40 -2.04 11.24
CA GLY A 14 -25.55 -1.58 10.14
C GLY A 14 -26.08 -1.83 8.73
N VAL A 15 -27.30 -2.38 8.58
CA VAL A 15 -27.96 -2.63 7.28
C VAL A 15 -29.21 -1.76 7.16
N SER A 16 -29.37 -1.08 6.01
CA SER A 16 -30.52 -0.22 5.74
C SER A 16 -31.69 -0.98 5.11
N GLU A 17 -32.92 -0.65 5.51
CA GLU A 17 -34.13 -1.10 4.79
C GLU A 17 -34.20 -0.58 3.35
N ALA A 18 -33.39 0.44 3.01
CA ALA A 18 -33.22 0.91 1.63
C ALA A 18 -32.46 -0.11 0.77
N ASP A 19 -31.46 -0.79 1.34
CA ASP A 19 -30.62 -1.75 0.63
C ASP A 19 -31.26 -3.14 0.65
N VAL A 20 -31.74 -3.58 1.82
CA VAL A 20 -32.34 -4.90 2.01
C VAL A 20 -33.65 -4.78 2.79
N PRO A 21 -34.83 -5.12 2.19
CA PRO A 21 -36.14 -4.96 2.83
C PRO A 21 -36.31 -5.76 4.13
N SER A 22 -35.50 -6.82 4.31
CA SER A 22 -35.48 -7.69 5.49
C SER A 22 -34.45 -7.27 6.53
N ALA A 23 -33.85 -6.06 6.44
CA ALA A 23 -32.88 -5.55 7.42
C ALA A 23 -33.36 -5.73 8.88
N ARG A 24 -34.65 -5.48 9.14
CA ARG A 24 -35.29 -5.71 10.45
C ARG A 24 -35.32 -7.17 10.94
N PHE A 25 -35.35 -8.14 10.03
CA PHE A 25 -35.38 -9.57 10.38
C PHE A 25 -34.00 -10.11 10.77
N GLY A 26 -32.92 -9.36 10.52
CA GLY A 26 -31.56 -9.70 10.96
C GLY A 26 -30.85 -10.77 10.14
N TRP A 27 -31.50 -11.42 9.16
CA TRP A 27 -30.86 -12.43 8.29
C TRP A 27 -29.80 -11.84 7.36
N SER A 28 -29.91 -10.54 7.05
CA SER A 28 -29.01 -9.84 6.13
C SER A 28 -27.81 -9.17 6.80
N GLY A 29 -27.80 -9.04 8.13
CA GLY A 29 -26.72 -8.43 8.89
C GLY A 29 -25.90 -9.50 9.61
N LEU A 30 -24.71 -9.80 9.11
CA LEU A 30 -23.80 -10.72 9.78
C LEU A 30 -22.87 -9.94 10.71
N SER A 31 -22.96 -10.16 12.02
CA SER A 31 -22.13 -9.46 12.99
C SER A 31 -20.70 -10.02 12.99
N ASP A 32 -19.71 -9.14 13.19
CA ASP A 32 -18.29 -9.54 13.32
C ASP A 32 -18.12 -10.63 14.40
N GLY A 33 -18.84 -10.52 15.51
CA GLY A 33 -18.81 -11.50 16.61
C GLY A 33 -19.37 -12.87 16.25
N ALA A 34 -20.43 -12.93 15.43
CA ALA A 34 -20.99 -14.19 14.95
C ALA A 34 -20.02 -14.91 14.00
N ILE A 35 -19.36 -14.16 13.10
CA ILE A 35 -18.31 -14.68 12.20
C ILE A 35 -17.18 -15.28 13.03
N GLN A 36 -16.70 -14.54 14.03
CA GLN A 36 -15.59 -15.01 14.86
C GLN A 36 -15.93 -16.26 15.66
N THR A 37 -17.12 -16.28 16.27
CA THR A 37 -17.56 -17.44 17.05
C THR A 37 -17.71 -18.67 16.16
N ALA A 38 -18.39 -18.55 15.03
CA ALA A 38 -18.57 -19.66 14.09
C ALA A 38 -17.23 -20.16 13.53
N GLY A 39 -16.33 -19.25 13.16
CA GLY A 39 -15.01 -19.58 12.64
C GLY A 39 -14.15 -20.33 13.66
N TRP A 40 -14.07 -19.85 14.91
CA TRP A 40 -13.29 -20.52 15.96
C TRP A 40 -13.88 -21.88 16.35
N ILE A 41 -15.21 -22.02 16.32
CA ILE A 41 -15.87 -23.32 16.46
C ILE A 41 -15.39 -24.25 15.33
N SER A 42 -15.40 -23.82 14.07
CA SER A 42 -14.90 -24.63 12.95
C SER A 42 -13.44 -25.05 13.13
N VAL A 43 -12.55 -24.14 13.58
CA VAL A 43 -11.15 -24.46 13.89
C VAL A 43 -11.06 -25.54 14.97
N ALA A 44 -11.83 -25.41 16.05
CA ALA A 44 -11.85 -26.41 17.12
C ALA A 44 -12.31 -27.79 16.61
N PHE A 45 -13.32 -27.85 15.75
CA PHE A 45 -13.78 -29.10 15.14
C PHE A 45 -12.72 -29.74 14.24
N LEU A 46 -12.02 -28.95 13.40
CA LEU A 46 -10.96 -29.47 12.55
C LEU A 46 -9.80 -30.05 13.36
N ILE A 47 -9.45 -29.41 14.48
CA ILE A 47 -8.43 -29.95 15.40
C ILE A 47 -8.95 -31.23 16.06
N ALA A 48 -10.20 -31.23 16.53
CA ALA A 48 -10.81 -32.39 17.16
C ALA A 48 -10.85 -33.63 16.23
N TYR A 49 -11.04 -33.43 14.93
CA TYR A 49 -11.02 -34.51 13.94
C TYR A 49 -9.66 -35.21 13.79
N ASN A 50 -8.58 -34.73 14.40
CA ASN A 50 -7.31 -35.46 14.40
C ASN A 50 -7.27 -36.56 15.47
N PHE A 51 -8.22 -36.59 16.41
CA PHE A 51 -8.31 -37.62 17.44
C PHE A 51 -9.19 -38.77 16.96
N GLY A 52 -8.57 -39.89 16.59
CA GLY A 52 -9.26 -41.06 16.07
C GLY A 52 -8.30 -42.11 15.53
N ASN A 53 -8.86 -43.14 14.88
CA ASN A 53 -8.08 -44.20 14.25
C ASN A 53 -7.63 -43.77 12.84
N HIS A 54 -6.76 -42.77 12.75
CA HIS A 54 -6.19 -42.32 11.47
C HIS A 54 -4.93 -43.11 11.13
N GLU A 55 -4.90 -43.72 9.96
CA GLU A 55 -3.70 -44.36 9.41
C GLU A 55 -3.10 -43.48 8.30
N GLY A 56 -1.82 -43.15 8.45
CA GLY A 56 -1.14 -42.19 7.59
C GLY A 56 -1.37 -40.73 8.01
N HIS A 57 -0.50 -39.83 7.54
CA HIS A 57 -0.48 -38.43 7.98
C HIS A 57 -1.10 -37.44 6.98
N VAL A 58 -1.55 -37.91 5.81
CA VAL A 58 -2.08 -37.02 4.77
C VAL A 58 -3.32 -36.27 5.27
N GLU A 59 -4.26 -36.97 5.90
CA GLU A 59 -5.47 -36.36 6.45
C GLU A 59 -5.14 -35.34 7.56
N THR A 60 -4.28 -35.72 8.51
CA THR A 60 -3.81 -34.84 9.59
C THR A 60 -3.18 -33.56 9.04
N ILE A 61 -2.33 -33.67 8.02
CA ILE A 61 -1.70 -32.50 7.38
C ILE A 61 -2.76 -31.57 6.80
N TRP A 62 -3.77 -32.09 6.09
CA TRP A 62 -4.84 -31.27 5.53
C TRP A 62 -5.73 -30.63 6.59
N LEU A 63 -6.12 -31.37 7.63
CA LEU A 63 -6.92 -30.83 8.74
C LEU A 63 -6.20 -29.70 9.46
N ILE A 64 -4.91 -29.89 9.77
CA ILE A 64 -4.08 -28.87 10.41
C ILE A 64 -3.89 -27.67 9.49
N ALA A 65 -3.57 -27.88 8.20
CA ALA A 65 -3.38 -26.79 7.24
C ALA A 65 -4.64 -25.91 7.10
N LEU A 66 -5.82 -26.53 7.00
CA LEU A 66 -7.09 -25.81 6.94
C LEU A 66 -7.41 -25.09 8.25
N ALA A 67 -7.17 -25.74 9.40
CA ALA A 67 -7.36 -25.12 10.71
C ALA A 67 -6.48 -23.86 10.87
N VAL A 68 -5.20 -23.93 10.49
CA VAL A 68 -4.28 -22.80 10.52
C VAL A 68 -4.72 -21.69 9.55
N LEU A 69 -5.11 -22.04 8.32
CA LEU A 69 -5.58 -21.07 7.34
C LEU A 69 -6.80 -20.30 7.84
N ILE A 70 -7.79 -20.99 8.40
CA ILE A 70 -8.99 -20.36 8.96
C ILE A 70 -8.62 -19.50 10.17
N ALA A 71 -7.82 -20.01 11.11
CA ALA A 71 -7.40 -19.26 12.29
C ALA A 71 -6.66 -17.96 11.94
N LEU A 72 -5.74 -18.01 10.96
CA LEU A 72 -5.05 -16.81 10.47
C LEU A 72 -6.02 -15.83 9.80
N GLY A 73 -6.96 -16.34 8.98
CA GLY A 73 -8.01 -15.51 8.38
C GLY A 73 -8.87 -14.79 9.43
N LEU A 74 -9.23 -15.48 10.52
CA LEU A 74 -10.00 -14.92 11.63
C LEU A 74 -9.20 -13.87 12.41
N ILE A 75 -7.90 -14.10 12.64
CA ILE A 75 -7.02 -13.12 13.31
C ILE A 75 -6.88 -11.86 12.45
N LEU A 76 -6.66 -12.01 11.14
CA LEU A 76 -6.61 -10.87 10.21
C LEU A 76 -7.95 -10.12 10.18
N PHE A 77 -9.06 -10.86 10.17
CA PHE A 77 -10.40 -10.27 10.21
C PHE A 77 -10.70 -9.56 11.54
N ALA A 78 -10.20 -10.06 12.68
CA ALA A 78 -10.34 -9.41 13.99
C ALA A 78 -9.53 -8.11 14.05
N THR A 79 -8.29 -8.16 13.57
CA THR A 79 -7.33 -7.08 13.71
C THR A 79 -7.53 -5.96 12.69
N LYS A 80 -8.16 -6.27 11.53
CA LYS A 80 -8.41 -5.34 10.40
C LYS A 80 -7.25 -4.37 10.22
N PRO A 81 -6.00 -4.85 10.04
CA PRO A 81 -4.82 -4.02 10.10
C PRO A 81 -4.94 -2.92 9.03
N LYS A 82 -4.93 -1.66 9.48
CA LYS A 82 -4.93 -0.52 8.57
C LYS A 82 -3.55 -0.43 7.94
N LEU A 83 -3.44 -0.93 6.70
CA LEU A 83 -2.25 -0.73 5.89
C LEU A 83 -2.07 0.77 5.60
N ASN A 84 -0.83 1.18 5.32
CA ASN A 84 -0.53 2.58 5.02
C ASN A 84 -1.20 2.95 3.69
N GLN A 85 -2.37 3.59 3.77
CA GLN A 85 -3.13 4.00 2.59
C GLN A 85 -2.52 5.29 2.06
N VAL A 86 -1.86 5.21 0.90
CA VAL A 86 -1.46 6.41 0.16
C VAL A 86 -2.73 7.13 -0.29
N ARG A 87 -3.08 8.22 0.40
CA ARG A 87 -4.16 9.10 -0.03
C ARG A 87 -3.63 9.94 -1.17
N THR A 88 -3.84 9.48 -2.40
CA THR A 88 -3.65 10.34 -3.56
C THR A 88 -4.65 11.49 -3.44
N VAL A 89 -4.15 12.70 -3.14
CA VAL A 89 -4.96 13.92 -3.15
C VAL A 89 -5.28 14.21 -4.61
N THR A 90 -6.41 13.70 -5.08
CA THR A 90 -6.96 14.08 -6.37
C THR A 90 -7.68 15.43 -6.23
N SER A 91 -7.90 16.12 -7.33
CA SER A 91 -8.60 17.42 -7.35
C SER A 91 -9.97 17.40 -6.66
N HIS A 92 -10.58 16.23 -6.53
CA HIS A 92 -11.90 16.01 -5.94
C HIS A 92 -11.88 15.65 -4.44
N ASN A 93 -10.72 15.31 -3.86
CA ASN A 93 -10.61 14.87 -2.46
C ASN A 93 -9.63 15.75 -1.69
N LYS A 94 -9.94 17.04 -1.64
CA LYS A 94 -9.14 18.03 -0.93
C LYS A 94 -9.70 18.26 0.48
N PRO A 95 -8.83 18.48 1.49
CA PRO A 95 -9.28 18.85 2.82
C PRO A 95 -9.99 20.22 2.79
N ALA A 96 -10.88 20.45 3.76
CA ALA A 96 -11.56 21.73 3.91
C ALA A 96 -10.52 22.87 4.02
N GLY A 97 -10.64 23.88 3.17
CA GLY A 97 -9.72 25.03 3.12
C GLY A 97 -8.52 24.88 2.18
N HIS A 98 -8.36 23.75 1.47
CA HIS A 98 -7.34 23.66 0.43
C HIS A 98 -7.64 24.62 -0.73
N GLN A 99 -6.72 25.55 -0.97
CA GLN A 99 -6.74 26.41 -2.15
C GLN A 99 -5.73 25.86 -3.15
N GLU A 100 -6.16 25.62 -4.38
CA GLU A 100 -5.23 25.22 -5.43
C GLU A 100 -4.33 26.39 -5.82
N PRO A 101 -3.04 26.14 -6.06
CA PRO A 101 -2.19 27.14 -6.70
C PRO A 101 -2.79 27.54 -8.05
N ASP A 102 -2.74 28.83 -8.38
CA ASP A 102 -3.06 29.28 -9.73
C ASP A 102 -1.92 28.87 -10.67
N TRP A 103 -2.09 27.71 -11.31
CA TRP A 103 -1.10 27.11 -12.18
C TRP A 103 -0.77 27.97 -13.39
N ILE A 104 -1.76 28.68 -13.94
CA ILE A 104 -1.59 29.51 -15.13
C ILE A 104 -0.76 30.74 -14.75
N TYR A 105 -1.12 31.41 -13.66
CA TYR A 105 -0.38 32.56 -13.16
C TYR A 105 1.07 32.17 -12.77
N ASN A 106 1.22 31.07 -12.04
CA ASN A 106 2.53 30.61 -11.57
C ASN A 106 3.45 30.18 -12.72
N GLN A 107 2.91 29.54 -13.76
CA GLN A 107 3.69 29.19 -14.94
C GLN A 107 4.08 30.43 -15.74
N ALA A 108 3.16 31.37 -15.95
CA ALA A 108 3.43 32.60 -16.70
C ALA A 108 4.45 33.50 -16.00
N THR A 109 4.42 33.55 -14.67
CA THR A 109 5.28 34.40 -13.84
C THR A 109 6.53 33.69 -13.33
N LEU A 110 6.67 32.38 -13.58
CA LEU A 110 7.70 31.51 -12.99
C LEU A 110 7.76 31.64 -11.45
N SER A 111 6.60 31.62 -10.81
CA SER A 111 6.44 31.84 -9.37
C SER A 111 5.84 30.63 -8.65
N GLY A 112 5.88 30.66 -7.32
CA GLY A 112 5.34 29.62 -6.44
C GLY A 112 6.25 28.41 -6.30
N ASP A 113 5.88 27.49 -5.40
CA ASP A 113 6.74 26.40 -4.95
C ASP A 113 7.33 25.52 -6.08
N VAL A 114 6.60 25.38 -7.19
CA VAL A 114 6.95 24.49 -8.30
C VAL A 114 7.82 25.17 -9.37
N TYR A 115 7.49 26.40 -9.78
CA TYR A 115 8.14 27.05 -10.93
C TYR A 115 9.32 27.95 -10.53
N GLU A 116 9.35 28.45 -9.29
CA GLU A 116 10.39 29.36 -8.80
C GLU A 116 11.77 28.68 -8.76
N ASN A 117 11.79 27.38 -8.43
CA ASN A 117 13.01 26.62 -8.16
C ASN A 117 13.43 25.68 -9.30
N LEU A 118 13.00 25.96 -10.54
CA LEU A 118 13.36 25.13 -11.69
C LEU A 118 14.88 25.16 -11.96
N THR A 119 15.43 23.98 -12.23
CA THR A 119 16.80 23.82 -12.72
C THR A 119 16.92 24.31 -14.16
N ASP A 120 18.13 24.65 -14.58
CA ASP A 120 18.40 25.19 -15.92
C ASP A 120 18.02 24.18 -17.02
N SER A 121 18.15 22.87 -16.75
CA SER A 121 17.66 21.80 -17.63
C SER A 121 16.13 21.78 -17.73
N GLN A 122 15.43 22.00 -16.62
CA GLN A 122 13.96 22.02 -16.61
C GLN A 122 13.41 23.27 -17.31
N LEU A 123 14.05 24.43 -17.14
CA LEU A 123 13.70 25.63 -17.90
C LEU A 123 13.84 25.41 -19.40
N ARG A 124 14.95 24.80 -19.85
CA ARG A 124 15.14 24.46 -21.26
C ARG A 124 14.13 23.44 -21.76
N ALA A 125 13.70 22.49 -20.94
CA ALA A 125 12.63 21.54 -21.28
C ALA A 125 11.27 22.26 -21.50
N LEU A 126 11.06 23.40 -20.85
CA LEU A 126 9.91 24.28 -21.08
C LEU A 126 10.12 25.27 -22.24
N ASN A 127 11.21 25.15 -23.01
CA ASN A 127 11.63 26.09 -24.05
C ASN A 127 11.90 27.51 -23.51
N ILE A 128 12.36 27.62 -22.26
CA ILE A 128 12.72 28.89 -21.62
C ILE A 128 14.25 28.93 -21.46
N GLU A 129 14.88 29.97 -22.00
CA GLU A 129 16.32 30.17 -21.84
C GLU A 129 16.64 30.65 -20.40
N PRO A 130 17.49 29.95 -19.63
CA PRO A 130 17.79 30.30 -18.24
C PRO A 130 18.28 31.74 -18.06
N GLY A 131 19.06 32.27 -19.01
CA GLY A 131 19.54 33.65 -18.98
C GLY A 131 18.42 34.70 -19.05
N ARG A 132 17.31 34.41 -19.73
CA ARG A 132 16.17 35.33 -19.85
C ARG A 132 15.46 35.55 -18.51
N VAL A 133 15.42 34.52 -17.68
CA VAL A 133 14.66 34.50 -16.42
C VAL A 133 15.55 34.57 -15.18
N ALA A 134 16.86 34.75 -15.36
CA ALA A 134 17.84 34.83 -14.26
C ALA A 134 17.50 35.92 -13.24
N HIS A 135 16.87 37.03 -13.68
CA HIS A 135 16.45 38.14 -12.83
C HIS A 135 15.22 37.84 -11.97
N LEU A 136 14.41 36.84 -12.34
CA LEU A 136 13.22 36.41 -11.58
C LEU A 136 13.58 35.38 -10.50
N ARG A 137 14.78 34.82 -10.54
CA ARG A 137 15.20 33.78 -9.63
C ARG A 137 15.67 34.41 -8.32
N PRO A 138 15.26 33.88 -7.16
CA PRO A 138 15.91 34.25 -5.92
C PRO A 138 17.41 33.95 -6.07
N ALA A 139 18.26 34.85 -5.58
CA ALA A 139 19.71 34.68 -5.62
C ALA A 139 20.03 33.27 -5.11
N ARG A 140 20.50 32.41 -6.03
CA ARG A 140 20.68 30.98 -5.83
C ARG A 140 21.56 30.79 -4.60
N THR A 141 20.96 30.64 -3.43
CA THR A 141 21.69 30.17 -2.27
C THR A 141 22.07 28.76 -2.65
N GLU A 142 23.37 28.55 -2.82
CA GLU A 142 24.04 27.33 -3.26
C GLU A 142 23.78 26.15 -2.32
N ARG A 143 22.53 25.72 -2.23
CA ARG A 143 22.13 24.52 -1.50
C ARG A 143 21.40 23.67 -2.51
N THR A 144 21.90 22.47 -2.75
CA THR A 144 21.38 21.46 -3.69
C THR A 144 21.98 21.52 -5.11
N ALA A 145 23.29 21.78 -5.23
CA ALA A 145 24.08 20.83 -5.99
C ALA A 145 24.25 19.61 -5.08
N VAL A 146 23.25 18.73 -5.02
CA VAL A 146 23.49 17.36 -4.58
C VAL A 146 24.37 16.78 -5.65
N GLU A 147 25.67 16.92 -5.41
CA GLU A 147 26.73 16.14 -6.01
C GLU A 147 26.26 14.69 -5.97
N ARG A 148 25.71 14.21 -7.08
CA ARG A 148 25.60 12.78 -7.31
C ARG A 148 27.05 12.32 -7.27
N PRO A 149 27.48 11.49 -6.30
CA PRO A 149 28.83 10.99 -6.33
C PRO A 149 28.97 10.29 -7.68
N ALA A 150 29.90 10.79 -8.50
CA ALA A 150 30.33 10.11 -9.70
C ALA A 150 30.61 8.67 -9.27
N THR A 151 29.87 7.71 -9.84
CA THR A 151 30.11 6.29 -9.64
C THR A 151 31.57 6.05 -9.99
N THR A 152 32.41 6.01 -8.97
CA THR A 152 33.80 5.62 -9.08
C THR A 152 33.74 4.17 -9.48
N ARG A 153 34.02 3.89 -10.76
CA ARG A 153 34.22 2.53 -11.24
C ARG A 153 35.48 2.04 -10.54
N GLU A 154 35.28 1.33 -9.45
CA GLU A 154 36.34 0.59 -8.78
C GLU A 154 36.91 -0.39 -9.81
N THR A 155 38.12 -0.09 -10.29
CA THR A 155 38.86 -0.97 -11.18
C THR A 155 39.21 -2.21 -10.38
N VAL A 156 38.53 -3.31 -10.68
CA VAL A 156 38.83 -4.64 -10.14
C VAL A 156 40.24 -5.02 -10.59
N GLU A 157 41.19 -5.00 -9.66
CA GLU A 157 42.54 -5.49 -9.87
C GLU A 157 42.52 -7.02 -9.86
N VAL A 158 42.79 -7.61 -11.02
CA VAL A 158 42.89 -9.06 -11.20
C VAL A 158 44.22 -9.51 -10.59
N ILE A 159 44.15 -10.16 -9.43
CA ILE A 159 45.32 -10.77 -8.80
C ILE A 159 45.55 -12.14 -9.47
N GLU A 160 46.61 -12.24 -10.27
CA GLU A 160 47.07 -13.49 -10.87
C GLU A 160 47.71 -14.37 -9.77
N VAL A 161 47.08 -15.50 -9.45
CA VAL A 161 47.56 -16.43 -8.43
C VAL A 161 48.56 -17.39 -9.08
N GLU A 162 49.85 -17.21 -8.75
CA GLU A 162 50.93 -18.07 -9.20
C GLU A 162 50.79 -19.48 -8.58
N SER A 163 50.68 -20.49 -9.46
CA SER A 163 50.59 -21.90 -9.07
C SER A 163 51.95 -22.42 -8.63
N THR A 164 52.16 -22.55 -7.32
CA THR A 164 53.35 -23.24 -6.78
C THR A 164 53.14 -24.75 -6.90
N GLY A 165 53.78 -25.35 -7.91
CA GLY A 165 53.85 -26.79 -8.10
C GLY A 165 54.63 -27.49 -7.00
N GLY A 166 53.92 -28.20 -6.12
CA GLY A 166 54.49 -29.15 -5.17
C GLY A 166 54.52 -30.56 -5.72
N LYS A 167 55.69 -31.02 -6.18
CA LYS A 167 56.00 -32.44 -6.39
C LYS A 167 55.82 -33.19 -5.08
N HIS A 168 54.99 -34.23 -5.04
CA HIS A 168 55.16 -35.29 -4.06
C HIS A 168 55.21 -36.67 -4.73
N GLU A 169 56.31 -37.31 -4.39
CA GLU A 169 56.91 -38.52 -4.89
C GLU A 169 56.26 -39.75 -4.26
N ARG A 170 56.33 -40.87 -4.98
CA ARG A 170 55.81 -42.20 -4.62
C ARG A 170 56.29 -42.65 -3.25
N ILE A 171 55.42 -43.33 -2.48
CA ILE A 171 55.56 -44.75 -2.08
C ILE A 171 54.15 -45.34 -1.96
#